data_AF-T1BTK5-F1
#
_entry.id   AF-T1BTK5-F1
#
_cell.length_a   1.000
_cell.length_b   1.000
_cell.length_c   1.000
_cell.angle_alpha   90.00
_cell.angle_beta   90.00
_cell.angle_gamma   90.00
#
_symmetry.space_group_name_H-M   'P 1'
#
loop_
_entity.id
_entity.type
_entity.pdbx_description
1 polymer ?
#
loop_
_entity_poly.entity_id
_entity_poly.type
_entity_poly.pdbx_seq_one_letter_code
_entity_poly.pdbx_strand_id
1 'polypeptide(L)'
;MRYLIESSSGTIAAIGFAASAWSCAPRDTHIGWDKATRETRLHLVVGNARFLILPQVRVANLASYILSRVARRLLATGSSYRVPACTDRDL
;
A
#
# COMPACT_ATOMS: atom_id res chain seq x y z
N MET A 1 -7.63 1.53 4.26
CA MET A 1 -7.01 2.83 3.87
C MET A 1 -7.07 2.99 2.35
N ARG A 2 -7.20 4.21 1.82
CA ARG A 2 -7.15 4.47 0.37
C ARG A 2 -6.33 5.73 0.11
N TYR A 3 -5.51 5.70 -0.93
CA TYR A 3 -4.67 6.80 -1.38
C TYR A 3 -4.85 6.99 -2.88
N LEU A 4 -5.03 8.24 -3.29
CA LEU A 4 -4.93 8.67 -4.69
C LEU A 4 -3.56 9.29 -4.91
N ILE A 5 -3.00 9.05 -6.09
CA ILE A 5 -1.74 9.61 -6.54
C ILE A 5 -2.09 10.62 -7.63
N GLU A 6 -1.81 11.88 -7.32
CA GLU A 6 -2.10 13.03 -8.18
C GLU A 6 -0.81 13.51 -8.85
N SER A 7 -0.96 14.05 -10.05
CA SER A 7 0.04 14.87 -10.73
C SER A 7 -0.58 16.22 -11.13
N SER A 8 0.21 17.12 -11.70
CA SER A 8 -0.26 18.36 -12.33
C SER A 8 -1.42 18.16 -13.31
N SER A 9 -1.50 16.98 -13.93
CA SER A 9 -2.49 16.63 -14.95
C SER A 9 -3.68 15.84 -14.40
N GLY A 10 -3.75 15.62 -13.09
CA GLY A 10 -4.81 14.90 -12.38
C GLY A 10 -4.38 13.55 -11.81
N THR A 11 -5.36 12.72 -11.46
CA THR A 11 -5.12 11.43 -10.82
C THR A 11 -4.47 10.45 -11.79
N ILE A 12 -3.30 9.92 -11.45
CA ILE A 12 -2.54 8.98 -12.27
C ILE A 12 -2.56 7.54 -11.75
N ALA A 13 -2.82 7.35 -10.46
CA ALA A 13 -2.85 6.05 -9.82
C ALA A 13 -3.68 6.05 -8.52
N ALA A 14 -4.06 4.87 -8.05
CA ALA A 14 -4.73 4.67 -6.78
C ALA A 14 -4.21 3.41 -6.08
N ILE A 15 -4.02 3.48 -4.77
CA ILE A 15 -3.63 2.34 -3.93
C ILE A 15 -4.53 2.23 -2.70
N GLY A 16 -4.96 1.02 -2.39
CA GLY A 16 -5.90 0.70 -1.33
C GLY A 16 -5.40 -0.46 -0.46
N PHE A 17 -5.57 -0.29 0.83
CA PHE A 17 -5.19 -1.25 1.85
C PHE A 17 -6.41 -1.71 2.64
N ALA A 18 -6.48 -3.00 2.95
CA ALA A 18 -7.53 -3.62 3.75
C ALA A 18 -6.92 -4.56 4.80
N ALA A 19 -7.77 -5.19 5.61
CA ALA A 19 -7.33 -6.26 6.51
C ALA A 19 -6.58 -7.34 5.72
N SER A 20 -5.50 -7.86 6.31
CA SER A 20 -4.76 -8.97 5.72
C SER A 20 -5.65 -10.22 5.63
N ALA A 21 -5.47 -11.02 4.58
CA ALA A 21 -6.21 -12.26 4.42
C ALA A 21 -5.94 -13.19 5.62
N TRP A 22 -6.99 -13.80 6.18
CA TRP A 22 -6.85 -14.70 7.34
C TRP A 22 -5.84 -15.81 7.09
N SER A 23 -5.87 -16.41 5.89
CA SER A 23 -4.93 -17.45 5.46
C SER A 23 -4.34 -17.09 4.10
N CYS A 24 -3.02 -17.11 3.98
CA CYS A 24 -2.32 -16.88 2.72
C CYS A 24 -1.03 -17.70 2.75
N ALA A 25 -1.06 -18.90 2.17
CA ALA A 25 0.07 -19.83 2.21
C ALA A 25 1.38 -19.20 1.67
N PRO A 26 1.38 -18.44 0.55
CA PRO A 26 2.60 -17.78 0.09
C PRO A 26 3.20 -16.81 1.11
N ARG A 27 2.37 -15.99 1.79
CA ARG A 27 2.82 -15.08 2.85
C ARG A 27 3.35 -15.87 4.04
N ASP A 28 2.58 -16.84 4.51
CA ASP A 28 2.91 -17.61 5.72
C ASP A 28 4.23 -18.36 5.51
N THR A 29 4.45 -18.99 4.36
CA THR A 29 5.72 -19.63 3.99
C THR A 29 6.88 -18.63 3.85
N HIS A 30 6.65 -17.49 3.21
CA HIS A 30 7.71 -16.50 2.99
C HIS A 30 8.21 -15.85 4.29
N ILE A 31 7.30 -15.57 5.23
CA ILE A 31 7.66 -15.00 6.53
C ILE A 31 8.10 -16.10 7.52
N GLY A 32 7.77 -17.37 7.26
CA GLY A 32 8.05 -18.49 8.15
C GLY A 32 7.07 -18.59 9.32
N TRP A 33 5.81 -18.22 9.10
CA TRP A 33 4.75 -18.30 10.11
C TRP A 33 4.07 -19.66 10.10
N ASP A 34 3.97 -20.27 11.27
CA ASP A 34 2.99 -21.32 11.53
C ASP A 34 1.60 -20.71 11.83
N LYS A 35 0.60 -21.56 12.02
CA LYS A 35 -0.78 -21.13 12.26
C LYS A 35 -0.91 -20.26 13.52
N ALA A 36 -0.25 -20.63 14.63
CA ALA A 36 -0.32 -19.91 15.89
C ALA A 36 0.36 -18.53 15.80
N THR A 37 1.52 -18.48 15.14
CA THR A 37 2.26 -17.25 14.87
C THR A 37 1.44 -16.31 13.99
N ARG A 38 0.78 -16.85 12.96
CA ARG A 38 -0.10 -16.06 12.10
C ARG A 38 -1.27 -15.47 12.90
N GLU A 39 -1.99 -16.27 13.67
CA GLU A 39 -3.14 -15.81 14.44
C GLU A 39 -2.78 -14.67 15.40
N THR A 40 -1.60 -14.74 16.03
CA THR A 40 -1.12 -13.70 16.93
C THR A 40 -0.57 -12.46 16.21
N ARG A 41 0.04 -12.61 15.02
CA ARG A 41 0.73 -11.51 14.32
C ARG A 41 -0.03 -10.91 13.14
N LEU A 42 -1.16 -11.49 12.71
CA LEU A 42 -1.88 -11.03 11.52
C LEU A 42 -2.28 -9.55 11.59
N HIS A 43 -2.56 -9.04 12.80
CA HIS A 43 -2.90 -7.63 13.05
C HIS A 43 -1.76 -6.66 12.72
N LEU A 44 -0.52 -7.13 12.61
CA LEU A 44 0.65 -6.35 12.21
C LEU A 44 0.80 -6.25 10.68
N VAL A 45 -0.02 -6.97 9.93
CA VAL A 45 0.04 -7.04 8.47
C VAL A 45 -1.19 -6.36 7.88
N VAL A 46 -0.94 -5.48 6.91
CA VAL A 46 -1.99 -4.88 6.09
C VAL A 46 -1.96 -5.50 4.70
N GLY A 47 -3.13 -5.85 4.16
CA GLY A 47 -3.26 -6.36 2.80
C GLY A 47 -3.29 -5.23 1.79
N ASN A 48 -2.47 -5.31 0.73
CA ASN A 48 -2.61 -4.44 -0.45
C ASN A 48 -3.79 -4.96 -1.29
N ALA A 49 -4.96 -4.34 -1.09
CA ALA A 49 -6.22 -4.80 -1.67
C ALA A 49 -6.45 -4.27 -3.08
N ARG A 50 -5.85 -3.14 -3.44
CA ARG A 50 -5.99 -2.53 -4.77
C ARG A 50 -4.76 -1.71 -5.10
N PHE A 51 -4.16 -1.99 -6.26
CA PHE A 51 -3.04 -1.22 -6.79
C PHE A 51 -3.32 -0.96 -8.27
N LEU A 52 -3.61 0.29 -8.62
CA LEU A 52 -4.00 0.69 -9.97
C LEU A 52 -3.13 1.85 -10.42
N ILE A 53 -2.50 1.71 -11.58
CA ILE A 53 -1.89 2.80 -12.33
C ILE A 53 -2.71 2.93 -13.62
N LEU A 54 -3.09 4.15 -13.99
CA LEU A 54 -3.86 4.36 -15.20
C LEU A 54 -3.07 3.91 -16.44
N PRO A 55 -3.70 3.22 -17.41
CA PRO A 55 -2.99 2.61 -18.54
C PRO A 55 -2.29 3.63 -19.46
N GLN A 56 -2.70 4.90 -19.40
CA GLN A 56 -2.09 6.01 -20.13
C GLN A 56 -0.75 6.44 -19.50
N VAL A 57 -0.48 6.06 -18.25
CA VAL A 57 0.69 6.48 -17.49
C VAL A 57 1.81 5.47 -17.70
N ARG A 58 2.86 5.88 -18.40
CA ARG A 58 4.05 5.04 -18.66
C ARG A 58 5.29 5.69 -18.10
N VAL A 59 5.57 5.40 -16.83
CA VAL A 59 6.75 5.87 -16.12
C VAL A 59 7.46 4.65 -15.52
N ALA A 60 8.76 4.53 -15.81
CA ALA A 60 9.57 3.43 -15.28
C ALA A 60 9.57 3.47 -13.74
N ASN A 61 9.44 2.31 -13.11
CA ASN A 61 9.48 2.15 -11.65
C ASN A 61 8.42 2.92 -10.84
N LEU A 62 7.39 3.48 -11.49
CA LEU A 62 6.34 4.25 -10.81
C LEU A 62 5.61 3.41 -9.75
N ALA A 63 5.35 2.13 -10.02
CA ALA A 63 4.70 1.25 -9.06
C ALA A 63 5.50 1.11 -7.76
N SER A 64 6.78 0.78 -7.88
CA SER A 64 7.68 0.63 -6.73
C SER A 64 7.87 1.96 -5.98
N TYR A 65 7.94 3.06 -6.71
CA TYR A 65 8.02 4.40 -6.15
C TYR A 65 6.79 4.74 -5.28
N ILE A 66 5.59 4.60 -5.85
CA ILE A 66 4.31 4.83 -5.15
C ILE A 66 4.23 3.94 -3.91
N LEU A 67 4.49 2.64 -4.06
CA LEU A 67 4.39 1.70 -2.96
C LEU A 67 5.36 2.07 -1.81
N SER A 68 6.60 2.42 -2.14
CA SER A 68 7.61 2.81 -1.15
C SER A 68 7.21 4.07 -0.37
N ARG A 69 6.64 5.06 -1.07
CA ARG A 69 6.15 6.30 -0.47
C ARG A 69 4.99 6.05 0.49
N VAL A 70 4.04 5.25 0.07
CA VAL A 70 2.85 4.96 0.88
C VAL A 70 3.20 4.04 2.06
N ALA A 71 4.09 3.07 1.89
CA ALA A 71 4.58 2.22 2.99
C ALA A 71 5.24 3.05 4.11
N ARG A 72 6.11 4.02 3.75
CA ARG A 72 6.69 4.96 4.73
C ARG A 72 5.63 5.75 5.47
N ARG A 73 4.56 6.16 4.78
CA ARG A 73 3.46 6.92 5.38
C ARG A 73 2.60 6.07 6.31
N LEU A 74 2.38 4.80 5.98
CA LEU A 74 1.67 3.85 6.85
C LEU A 74 2.39 3.65 8.18
N LEU A 75 3.74 3.61 8.16
CA LEU A 75 4.55 3.49 9.37
C LEU A 75 4.55 4.78 10.21
N ALA A 76 4.54 5.94 9.57
CA ALA A 76 4.54 7.24 10.26
C ALA A 76 3.16 7.60 10.84
N THR A 77 2.07 7.22 10.18
CA THR A 77 0.69 7.51 10.60
C THR A 77 0.14 6.36 11.44
N GLY A 78 0.56 6.30 12.71
CA GLY A 78 -0.12 5.48 13.71
C GLY A 78 -1.57 5.97 13.90
N SER A 79 -2.54 5.18 13.47
CA SER A 79 -3.97 5.24 13.85
C SER A 79 -4.77 6.57 13.68
N SER A 80 -4.34 7.55 12.87
CA SER A 80 -5.15 8.75 12.62
C SER A 80 -5.18 9.15 11.14
N TYR A 81 -6.35 8.97 10.52
CA TYR A 81 -6.58 9.18 9.10
C TYR A 81 -6.90 10.65 8.79
N ARG A 82 -5.87 11.42 8.43
CA ARG A 82 -6.06 12.53 7.49
C ARG A 82 -4.77 12.74 6.71
N VAL A 83 -4.86 12.64 5.38
CA VAL A 83 -3.71 12.79 4.49
C VAL A 83 -4.03 13.87 3.46
N PRO A 84 -3.28 15.00 3.44
CA PRO A 84 -3.34 15.96 2.35
C PRO A 84 -2.72 15.35 1.08
N ALA A 85 -3.26 15.77 -0.06
CA ALA A 85 -2.86 15.34 -1.40
C ALA A 85 -1.33 15.43 -1.58
N CYS A 86 -0.75 14.39 -2.20
CA CYS A 86 0.63 14.44 -2.66
C CYS A 86 0.70 15.49 -3.77
N THR A 87 1.27 16.66 -3.50
CA THR A 87 1.39 17.76 -4.48
C THR A 87 2.71 17.63 -5.25
N ASP A 88 2.68 18.04 -6.52
CA ASP A 88 3.66 17.99 -7.63
C ASP A 88 5.18 17.97 -7.38
N ARG A 89 5.71 18.15 -6.17
CA ARG A 89 7.18 18.20 -5.96
C ARG A 89 7.89 16.84 -6.04
N ASP A 90 7.16 15.78 -6.36
CA ASP A 90 7.59 14.39 -6.17
C ASP A 90 7.31 13.49 -7.39
N LEU A 91 6.93 14.08 -8.53
CA LEU A 91 6.77 13.41 -9.83
C LEU A 91 7.56 14.16 -10.90
#